data_AF-A0AA86JFQ6-F1
#
_entry.id   AF-A0AA86JFQ6-F1
#
_cell.length_a   1.000
_cell.length_b   1.000
_cell.length_c   1.000
_cell.angle_alpha   90.00
_cell.angle_beta   90.00
_cell.angle_gamma   90.00
#
_symmetry.space_group_name_H-M   'P 1'
#
loop_
_entity.id
_entity.type
_entity.pdbx_description
1 polymer ?
#
loop_
_entity_poly.entity_id
_entity_poly.type
_entity_poly.pdbx_seq_one_letter_code
_entity_poly.pdbx_strand_id
1 'polypeptide(L)'
;MTENAFTFQTLHPDTIMDALFAQGIRVDSGLTPLNSYENRVYQFQDEDRRRFVVKFYRPQRWSADQIREEHQFAEALLSDEVPVAAPISFNGQTLLTHQGFYYAVFPSLGGRQFESDSLDQMEWVGRYLGRLHQTGRKTCFTFRPEIGVNEYLLEPRAVFENAALIPSGLKDAFLRATDTLIDEVMGQWHNRFTQLRLHGDCHAGNILWRDGPLFVDLDDARNGPAVQDLWMLLNGDKAEQRMQLEMIIEAYEEFSEFNTDELALIEPLRAMRQVYYLAWLIRRWGDPAFPRNFPWLTGEDYWHQQTMTFIEQVKVLREPPLQLTPMY
;
A
#
# COMPACT_ATOMS: atom_id res chain seq x y z
N MET A 1 8.26 28.50 13.79
CA MET A 1 9.37 27.57 14.10
C MET A 1 9.53 26.68 12.88
N THR A 2 10.70 26.68 12.28
CA THR A 2 10.94 26.45 10.85
C THR A 2 10.58 25.05 10.34
N GLU A 3 9.69 25.03 9.34
CA GLU A 3 9.16 23.92 8.54
C GLU A 3 10.20 23.20 7.65
N ASN A 4 11.43 22.99 8.13
CA ASN A 4 12.47 22.27 7.38
C ASN A 4 12.42 20.73 7.56
N ALA A 5 11.39 20.20 8.23
CA ALA A 5 11.31 18.80 8.66
C ALA A 5 10.40 17.90 7.79
N PHE A 6 9.95 18.37 6.62
CA PHE A 6 9.02 17.64 5.75
C PHE A 6 9.69 16.90 4.58
N THR A 7 10.98 17.11 4.37
CA THR A 7 11.66 16.68 3.15
C THR A 7 12.84 15.80 3.47
N PHE A 8 13.02 14.73 2.68
CA PHE A 8 14.25 13.93 2.65
C PHE A 8 15.48 14.70 2.13
N GLN A 9 15.41 16.03 2.05
CA GLN A 9 16.47 16.88 1.52
C GLN A 9 17.78 16.75 2.31
N THR A 10 17.70 16.35 3.58
CA THR A 10 18.87 16.15 4.46
C THR A 10 19.34 14.69 4.53
N LEU A 11 18.64 13.74 3.90
CA LEU A 11 19.05 12.33 3.90
C LEU A 11 20.05 12.07 2.77
N HIS A 12 21.31 12.45 3.01
CA HIS A 12 22.41 12.20 2.08
C HIS A 12 22.95 10.77 2.20
N PRO A 13 23.61 10.24 1.14
CA PRO A 13 24.27 8.94 1.20
C PRO A 13 25.20 8.77 2.42
N ASP A 14 25.94 9.82 2.79
CA ASP A 14 26.83 9.79 3.97
C ASP A 14 26.04 9.58 5.27
N THR A 15 24.91 10.26 5.45
CA THR A 15 24.02 10.07 6.60
C THR A 15 23.51 8.63 6.71
N ILE A 16 23.24 7.98 5.57
CA ILE A 16 22.79 6.60 5.53
C ILE A 16 23.93 5.66 5.93
N MET A 17 25.14 5.90 5.42
CA MET A 17 26.33 5.13 5.78
C MET A 17 26.65 5.24 7.27
N ASP A 18 26.57 6.44 7.85
CA ASP A 18 26.76 6.68 9.28
C ASP A 18 25.71 5.94 10.13
N ALA A 19 24.45 5.95 9.71
CA ALA A 19 23.37 5.22 10.37
C ALA A 19 23.59 3.71 10.38
N LEU A 20 24.04 3.14 9.25
CA LEU A 20 24.37 1.71 9.15
C LEU A 20 25.61 1.38 9.98
N PHE A 21 26.65 2.21 9.91
CA PHE A 21 27.89 2.05 10.66
C PHE A 21 27.66 2.04 12.18
N ALA A 22 26.74 2.87 12.68
CA ALA A 22 26.38 2.96 14.08
C ALA A 22 25.76 1.66 14.64
N GLN A 23 25.18 0.82 13.78
CA GLN A 23 24.66 -0.51 14.14
C GLN A 23 25.67 -1.64 13.91
N GLY A 24 26.91 -1.30 13.55
CA GLY A 24 27.95 -2.27 13.22
C GLY A 24 27.89 -2.81 11.79
N ILE A 25 27.01 -2.30 10.94
CA ILE A 25 26.95 -2.72 9.53
C ILE A 25 28.06 -2.02 8.75
N ARG A 26 28.89 -2.80 8.06
CA ARG A 26 29.90 -2.30 7.13
C ARG A 26 29.41 -2.52 5.72
N VAL A 27 29.07 -1.43 5.03
CA VAL A 27 28.69 -1.48 3.61
C VAL A 27 29.96 -1.68 2.78
N ASP A 28 30.01 -2.78 2.03
CA ASP A 28 31.13 -3.12 1.14
C ASP A 28 30.91 -2.50 -0.25
N SER A 29 29.71 -2.67 -0.80
CA SER A 29 29.35 -2.12 -2.11
C SER A 29 27.85 -1.84 -2.23
N GLY A 30 27.49 -1.06 -3.24
CA GLY A 30 26.10 -0.67 -3.50
C GLY A 30 25.75 0.65 -2.81
N LEU A 31 24.64 0.64 -2.06
CA LEU A 31 23.84 1.81 -1.69
C LEU A 31 23.06 2.39 -2.89
N THR A 32 22.51 1.50 -3.69
CA THR A 32 21.69 1.84 -4.85
C THR A 32 20.28 2.20 -4.38
N PRO A 33 19.75 3.39 -4.72
CA PRO A 33 18.38 3.74 -4.40
C PRO A 33 17.40 2.82 -5.16
N LEU A 34 16.41 2.29 -4.45
CA LEU A 34 15.28 1.58 -5.03
C LEU A 34 14.12 2.55 -5.31
N ASN A 35 13.24 2.18 -6.25
CA ASN A 35 12.10 3.01 -6.62
C ASN A 35 11.01 2.95 -5.53
N SER A 36 11.11 3.85 -4.55
CA SER A 36 10.08 4.08 -3.54
C SER A 36 9.85 5.59 -3.39
N TYR A 37 8.60 6.02 -3.58
CA TYR A 37 8.22 7.43 -3.50
C TYR A 37 7.88 7.87 -2.08
N GLU A 38 7.34 6.95 -1.28
CA GLU A 38 6.96 7.25 0.09
C GLU A 38 8.18 7.35 0.98
N ASN A 39 8.98 6.28 1.03
CA ASN A 39 10.13 6.12 1.90
C ASN A 39 11.42 6.16 1.07
N ARG A 40 12.56 6.42 1.70
CA ARG A 40 13.86 6.31 1.00
C ARG A 40 14.43 4.93 1.26
N VAL A 41 14.50 4.15 0.20
CA VAL A 41 14.88 2.74 0.24
C VAL A 41 16.17 2.55 -0.55
N TYR A 42 17.17 1.91 0.06
CA TYR A 42 18.46 1.65 -0.58
C TYR A 42 18.84 0.19 -0.41
N GLN A 43 19.37 -0.41 -1.48
CA GLN A 43 19.95 -1.75 -1.44
C GLN A 43 21.47 -1.67 -1.35
N PHE A 44 22.06 -2.52 -0.51
CA PHE A 44 23.50 -2.59 -0.35
C PHE A 44 23.96 -4.02 -0.04
N GLN A 45 25.27 -4.24 -0.14
CA GLN A 45 25.93 -5.48 0.25
C GLN A 45 26.90 -5.19 1.41
N ASP A 46 26.93 -6.08 2.42
CA ASP A 46 27.89 -6.00 3.52
C ASP A 46 29.23 -6.68 3.20
N GLU A 47 30.19 -6.59 4.12
CA GLU A 47 31.52 -7.21 4.01
C GLU A 47 31.49 -8.75 3.89
N ASP A 48 30.43 -9.40 4.38
CA ASP A 48 30.16 -10.83 4.26
C ASP A 48 29.44 -11.20 2.94
N ARG A 49 29.32 -10.24 2.01
CA ARG A 49 28.63 -10.37 0.72
C ARG A 49 27.13 -10.67 0.83
N ARG A 50 26.48 -10.35 1.94
CA ARG A 50 25.03 -10.45 2.13
C ARG A 50 24.34 -9.19 1.66
N ARG A 51 23.19 -9.34 1.00
CA ARG A 51 22.42 -8.22 0.46
C ARG A 51 21.32 -7.80 1.43
N PHE A 52 21.21 -6.50 1.65
CA PHE A 52 20.22 -5.89 2.52
C PHE A 52 19.51 -4.74 1.84
N VAL A 53 18.39 -4.36 2.42
CA VAL A 53 17.67 -3.15 2.11
C VAL A 53 17.55 -2.32 3.39
N VAL A 54 17.91 -1.05 3.33
CA VAL A 54 17.59 -0.09 4.38
C VAL A 54 16.43 0.80 3.93
N LYS A 55 15.42 0.95 4.79
CA LYS A 55 14.25 1.80 4.57
C LYS A 55 14.24 2.90 5.62
N PHE A 56 14.38 4.13 5.17
CA PHE A 56 14.18 5.33 5.98
C PHE A 56 12.73 5.77 5.85
N TYR A 57 12.00 5.70 6.95
CA TYR A 57 10.60 6.08 7.01
C TYR A 57 10.44 7.59 6.81
N ARG A 58 9.47 8.01 6.01
CA ARG A 58 9.18 9.44 5.82
C ARG A 58 8.79 10.06 7.16
N PRO A 59 9.49 11.12 7.60
CA PRO A 59 9.12 11.84 8.80
C PRO A 59 7.66 12.28 8.75
N GLN A 60 6.97 12.18 9.90
CA GLN A 60 5.59 12.61 10.09
C GLN A 60 4.52 11.80 9.33
N ARG A 61 4.88 10.73 8.60
CA ARG A 61 3.90 9.78 8.06
C ARG A 61 3.44 8.81 9.14
N TRP A 62 4.39 8.09 9.73
CA TRP A 62 4.13 7.12 10.80
C TRP A 62 4.87 7.50 12.07
N SER A 63 4.18 7.36 13.20
CA SER A 63 4.79 7.39 14.53
C SER A 63 5.64 6.15 14.76
N ALA A 64 6.51 6.20 15.77
CA ALA A 64 7.34 5.05 16.15
C ALA A 64 6.48 3.84 16.54
N ASP A 65 5.35 4.04 17.21
CA ASP A 65 4.48 2.94 17.65
C ASP A 65 3.75 2.29 16.47
N GLN A 66 3.34 3.07 15.47
CA GLN A 66 2.80 2.55 14.21
C GLN A 66 3.84 1.73 13.42
N ILE A 67 5.08 2.18 13.35
CA ILE A 67 6.15 1.42 12.67
C ILE A 67 6.44 0.12 13.43
N ARG A 68 6.50 0.16 14.77
CA ARG A 68 6.70 -1.05 15.58
C ARG A 68 5.57 -2.05 15.42
N GLU A 69 4.33 -1.61 15.27
CA GLU A 69 3.20 -2.49 14.98
C GLU A 69 3.36 -3.24 13.64
N GLU A 70 3.81 -2.55 12.58
CA GLU A 70 4.16 -3.21 11.30
C GLU A 70 5.27 -4.24 11.51
N HIS A 71 6.33 -3.89 12.25
CA HIS A 71 7.43 -4.81 12.52
C HIS A 71 6.97 -6.07 13.25
N GLN A 72 6.15 -5.91 14.29
CA GLN A 72 5.56 -7.03 15.03
C GLN A 72 4.65 -7.88 14.13
N PHE A 73 3.92 -7.26 13.21
CA PHE A 73 3.13 -8.00 12.24
C PHE A 73 4.00 -8.78 11.26
N ALA A 74 5.05 -8.18 10.72
CA ALA A 74 6.01 -8.86 9.84
C ALA A 74 6.69 -10.06 10.52
N GLU A 75 7.08 -9.91 11.79
CA GLU A 75 7.66 -10.98 12.61
C GLU A 75 6.65 -12.11 12.90
N ALA A 76 5.40 -11.77 13.21
CA ALA A 76 4.33 -12.74 13.38
C ALA A 76 4.06 -13.52 12.07
N LEU A 77 4.00 -12.81 10.94
CA LEU A 77 3.82 -13.40 9.62
C LEU A 77 4.95 -14.39 9.28
N LEU A 78 6.21 -14.03 9.53
CA LEU A 78 7.32 -14.97 9.36
C LEU A 78 7.21 -16.19 10.28
N SER A 79 6.80 -16.00 11.53
CA SER A 79 6.63 -17.08 12.51
C SER A 79 5.53 -18.05 12.11
N ASP A 80 4.50 -17.54 11.45
CA ASP A 80 3.39 -18.31 10.88
C ASP A 80 3.67 -18.74 9.43
N GLU A 81 4.95 -18.76 9.00
CA GLU A 81 5.38 -19.23 7.68
C GLU A 81 4.73 -18.50 6.49
N VAL A 82 4.45 -17.20 6.63
CA VAL A 82 4.05 -16.33 5.51
C VAL A 82 5.30 -15.67 4.92
N PRO A 83 5.51 -15.75 3.59
CA PRO A 83 6.74 -15.30 2.95
C PRO A 83 6.79 -13.77 2.84
N VAL A 84 7.28 -13.11 3.90
CA VAL A 84 7.47 -11.65 3.96
C VAL A 84 8.91 -11.28 4.32
N ALA A 85 9.31 -10.03 4.10
CA ALA A 85 10.55 -9.50 4.65
C ALA A 85 10.31 -8.85 6.02
N ALA A 86 10.70 -9.51 7.12
CA ALA A 86 10.70 -8.87 8.43
C ALA A 86 12.00 -8.06 8.66
N PRO A 87 11.94 -6.98 9.45
CA PRO A 87 13.12 -6.20 9.80
C PRO A 87 14.09 -7.01 10.67
N ILE A 88 15.38 -6.73 10.53
CA ILE A 88 16.45 -7.34 11.31
C ILE A 88 16.54 -6.63 12.66
N SER A 89 16.67 -7.42 13.73
CA SER A 89 16.82 -6.91 15.09
C SER A 89 18.28 -6.58 15.41
N PHE A 90 18.53 -5.37 15.90
CA PHE A 90 19.81 -4.91 16.45
C PHE A 90 19.61 -4.63 17.94
N ASN A 91 20.29 -5.38 18.80
CA ASN A 91 20.15 -5.28 20.26
C ASN A 91 18.69 -5.37 20.76
N GLY A 92 17.88 -6.22 20.11
CA GLY A 92 16.46 -6.39 20.46
C GLY A 92 15.52 -5.33 19.88
N GLN A 93 16.01 -4.45 19.00
CA GLN A 93 15.20 -3.41 18.34
C GLN A 93 15.28 -3.52 16.83
N THR A 94 14.12 -3.43 16.17
CA THR A 94 13.99 -3.41 14.71
C THR A 94 13.82 -2.01 14.14
N LEU A 95 13.19 -1.12 14.92
CA LEU A 95 13.07 0.30 14.61
C LEU A 95 14.25 1.09 15.18
N LEU A 96 15.06 1.64 14.29
CA LEU A 96 16.27 2.37 14.60
C LEU A 96 16.08 3.87 14.37
N THR A 97 16.96 4.68 14.97
CA THR A 97 16.94 6.14 14.79
C THR A 97 18.33 6.69 14.49
N HIS A 98 18.40 7.61 13.54
CA HIS A 98 19.63 8.35 13.24
C HIS A 98 19.28 9.76 12.75
N GLN A 99 19.85 10.78 13.40
CA GLN A 99 19.64 12.20 13.04
C GLN A 99 18.16 12.60 12.85
N GLY A 100 17.26 12.05 13.67
CA GLY A 100 15.82 12.33 13.62
C GLY A 100 15.04 11.52 12.59
N PHE A 101 15.69 10.64 11.82
CA PHE A 101 15.02 9.69 10.94
C PHE A 101 14.83 8.34 11.62
N TYR A 102 13.63 7.78 11.45
CA TYR A 102 13.35 6.38 11.73
C TYR A 102 13.79 5.52 10.54
N TYR A 103 14.43 4.39 10.81
CA TYR A 103 14.81 3.44 9.77
C TYR A 103 14.80 2.00 10.27
N ALA A 104 14.73 1.07 9.33
CA ALA A 104 14.87 -0.36 9.57
C ALA A 104 15.68 -1.01 8.44
N VAL A 105 16.31 -2.15 8.75
CA VAL A 105 17.11 -2.93 7.79
C VAL A 105 16.42 -4.27 7.58
N PHE A 106 16.29 -4.69 6.32
CA PHE A 106 15.59 -5.89 5.91
C PHE A 106 16.54 -6.79 5.10
N PRO A 107 16.37 -8.12 5.15
CA PRO A 107 17.04 -9.00 4.21
C PRO A 107 16.58 -8.69 2.79
N SER A 108 17.50 -8.62 1.83
CA SER A 108 17.12 -8.46 0.44
C SER A 108 16.65 -9.80 -0.14
N LEU A 109 15.33 -9.97 -0.26
CA LEU A 109 14.75 -11.24 -0.72
C LEU A 109 15.10 -11.55 -2.18
N GLY A 110 15.17 -10.54 -3.05
CA GLY A 110 15.28 -10.76 -4.49
C GLY A 110 14.06 -11.51 -5.04
N GLY A 111 14.15 -11.96 -6.29
CA GLY A 111 13.04 -12.61 -6.99
C GLY A 111 12.66 -11.85 -8.27
N ARG A 112 11.90 -12.51 -9.14
CA ARG A 112 11.28 -11.88 -10.30
C ARG A 112 9.96 -11.23 -9.89
N GLN A 113 9.39 -10.40 -10.76
CA GLN A 113 8.05 -9.89 -10.55
C GLN A 113 7.02 -11.02 -10.66
N PHE A 114 5.99 -10.99 -9.81
CA PHE A 114 4.83 -11.88 -9.94
C PHE A 114 4.12 -11.64 -11.28
N GLU A 115 3.70 -12.71 -11.94
CA GLU A 115 3.01 -12.70 -13.23
C GLU A 115 1.51 -12.87 -12.97
N SER A 116 0.74 -11.78 -13.07
CA SER A 116 -0.70 -11.75 -12.74
C SER A 116 -1.59 -12.49 -13.74
N ASP A 117 -1.05 -12.90 -14.88
CA ASP A 117 -1.68 -13.75 -15.89
C ASP A 117 -1.41 -15.25 -15.67
N SER A 118 -0.51 -15.60 -14.74
CA SER A 118 -0.25 -16.99 -14.36
C SER A 118 -1.23 -17.46 -13.29
N LEU A 119 -2.20 -18.28 -13.69
CA LEU A 119 -3.17 -18.90 -12.79
C LEU A 119 -2.49 -19.72 -11.67
N ASP A 120 -1.45 -20.48 -12.01
CA ASP A 120 -0.67 -21.24 -11.01
C ASP A 120 -0.07 -20.32 -9.93
N GLN A 121 0.53 -19.18 -10.33
CA GLN A 121 1.09 -18.23 -9.37
C GLN A 121 -0.02 -17.57 -8.54
N MET A 122 -1.15 -17.27 -9.18
CA MET A 122 -2.31 -16.64 -8.53
C MET A 122 -2.92 -17.53 -7.45
N GLU A 123 -3.03 -18.83 -7.69
CA GLU A 123 -3.45 -19.82 -6.69
C GLU A 123 -2.54 -19.80 -5.45
N TRP A 124 -1.21 -19.82 -5.67
CA TRP A 124 -0.24 -19.72 -4.57
C TRP A 124 -0.33 -18.39 -3.80
N VAL A 125 -0.56 -17.27 -4.50
CA VAL A 125 -0.79 -15.98 -3.86
C VAL A 125 -2.06 -16.03 -3.00
N GLY A 126 -3.18 -16.55 -3.53
CA GLY A 126 -4.43 -16.72 -2.78
C GLY A 126 -4.23 -17.54 -1.51
N ARG A 127 -3.56 -18.70 -1.63
CA ARG A 127 -3.21 -19.58 -0.50
C ARG A 127 -2.44 -18.86 0.60
N TYR A 128 -1.38 -18.14 0.24
CA TYR A 128 -0.59 -17.42 1.24
C TYR A 128 -1.28 -16.16 1.77
N LEU A 129 -2.18 -15.52 1.02
CA LEU A 129 -3.07 -14.48 1.57
C LEU A 129 -4.03 -15.05 2.60
N GLY A 130 -4.54 -16.27 2.40
CA GLY A 130 -5.31 -17.01 3.41
C GLY A 130 -4.55 -17.14 4.72
N ARG A 131 -3.27 -17.50 4.64
CA ARG A 131 -2.37 -17.63 5.80
C ARG A 131 -1.97 -16.27 6.41
N LEU A 132 -1.73 -15.27 5.57
CA LEU A 132 -1.48 -13.89 5.99
C LEU A 132 -2.65 -13.36 6.83
N HIS A 133 -3.87 -13.51 6.33
CA HIS A 133 -5.07 -13.07 7.04
C HIS A 133 -5.41 -13.94 8.25
N GLN A 134 -5.07 -15.23 8.25
CA GLN A 134 -5.16 -16.07 9.46
C GLN A 134 -4.33 -15.48 10.60
N THR A 135 -3.10 -15.03 10.30
CA THR A 135 -2.24 -14.31 11.24
C THR A 135 -2.79 -12.92 11.56
N GLY A 136 -3.29 -12.21 10.55
CA GLY A 136 -3.86 -10.88 10.66
C GLY A 136 -5.08 -10.80 11.58
N ARG A 137 -5.85 -11.88 11.70
CA ARG A 137 -7.02 -12.00 12.59
C ARG A 137 -6.69 -12.22 14.07
N LYS A 138 -5.47 -12.64 14.41
CA LYS A 138 -5.08 -12.94 15.80
C LYS A 138 -5.24 -11.72 16.72
N THR A 139 -4.87 -10.54 16.22
CA THR A 139 -4.97 -9.23 16.90
C THR A 139 -5.11 -8.13 15.86
N CYS A 140 -5.81 -7.03 16.17
CA CYS A 140 -5.83 -5.84 15.32
C CYS A 140 -4.68 -4.89 15.68
N PHE A 141 -4.31 -4.01 14.76
CA PHE A 141 -3.48 -2.85 15.10
C PHE A 141 -4.22 -1.92 16.07
N THR A 142 -3.48 -1.32 17.00
CA THR A 142 -3.96 -0.30 17.94
C THR A 142 -3.61 1.11 17.47
N PHE A 143 -2.43 1.30 16.90
CA PHE A 143 -1.93 2.60 16.47
C PHE A 143 -2.04 2.82 14.96
N ARG A 144 -1.87 1.77 14.15
CA ARG A 144 -2.06 1.88 12.69
C ARG A 144 -3.53 2.10 12.36
N PRO A 145 -3.81 2.90 11.31
CA PRO A 145 -5.17 3.23 10.95
C PRO A 145 -5.94 2.03 10.44
N GLU A 146 -7.26 2.17 10.51
CA GLU A 146 -8.22 1.33 9.81
C GLU A 146 -8.60 1.96 8.47
N ILE A 147 -8.90 1.13 7.48
CA ILE A 147 -9.46 1.59 6.22
C ILE A 147 -10.87 2.11 6.49
N GLY A 148 -11.12 3.36 6.08
CA GLY A 148 -12.43 3.98 6.25
C GLY A 148 -12.57 5.28 5.48
N VAL A 149 -13.84 5.72 5.35
CA VAL A 149 -14.23 6.89 4.56
C VAL A 149 -13.58 8.19 5.02
N ASN A 150 -13.22 8.31 6.31
CA ASN A 150 -12.64 9.55 6.82
C ASN A 150 -11.27 9.85 6.17
N GLU A 151 -10.32 8.93 6.27
CA GLU A 151 -8.97 9.11 5.71
C GLU A 151 -8.96 9.01 4.18
N TYR A 152 -9.78 8.13 3.59
CA TYR A 152 -9.73 7.86 2.16
C TYR A 152 -10.60 8.78 1.31
N LEU A 153 -11.58 9.48 1.89
CA LEU A 153 -12.52 10.35 1.15
C LEU A 153 -12.62 11.76 1.74
N LEU A 154 -13.01 11.88 3.01
CA LEU A 154 -13.39 13.18 3.59
C LEU A 154 -12.17 14.09 3.76
N GLU A 155 -11.06 13.56 4.28
CA GLU A 155 -9.81 14.31 4.40
C GLU A 155 -9.23 14.70 3.02
N PRO A 156 -9.12 13.79 2.03
CA PRO A 156 -8.78 14.14 0.64
C PRO A 156 -9.67 15.22 0.05
N ARG A 157 -10.98 15.16 0.27
CA ARG A 157 -11.92 16.16 -0.25
C ARG A 157 -11.63 17.56 0.31
N ALA A 158 -11.25 17.66 1.58
CA ALA A 158 -10.82 18.92 2.19
C ALA A 158 -9.47 19.43 1.63
N VAL A 159 -8.56 18.51 1.27
CA VAL A 159 -7.32 18.86 0.56
C VAL A 159 -7.64 19.46 -0.81
N PHE A 160 -8.54 18.84 -1.58
CA PHE A 160 -8.91 19.31 -2.92
C PHE A 160 -9.55 20.71 -2.91
N GLU A 161 -10.37 21.01 -1.90
CA GLU A 161 -10.98 22.33 -1.71
C GLU A 161 -9.94 23.44 -1.69
N ASN A 162 -8.78 23.20 -1.08
CA ASN A 162 -7.73 24.20 -0.89
C ASN A 162 -6.54 24.01 -1.84
N ALA A 163 -6.54 22.97 -2.67
CA ALA A 163 -5.42 22.65 -3.55
C ALA A 163 -5.29 23.71 -4.66
N ALA A 164 -4.12 24.32 -4.74
CA ALA A 164 -3.73 25.23 -5.83
C ALA A 164 -3.30 24.49 -7.11
N LEU A 165 -3.04 23.18 -7.01
CA LEU A 165 -2.66 22.33 -8.15
C LEU A 165 -3.82 22.02 -9.09
N ILE A 166 -5.06 22.23 -8.63
CA ILE A 166 -6.26 22.02 -9.45
C ILE A 166 -6.52 23.32 -10.23
N PRO A 167 -6.53 23.29 -11.58
CA PRO A 167 -6.81 24.47 -12.39
C PRO A 167 -8.14 25.11 -12.01
N SER A 168 -8.15 26.42 -11.78
CA SER A 168 -9.30 27.15 -11.23
C SER A 168 -10.56 27.00 -12.09
N GLY A 169 -10.41 26.93 -13.42
CA GLY A 169 -11.52 26.73 -14.35
C GLY A 169 -12.15 25.34 -14.29
N LEU A 170 -11.43 24.34 -13.77
CA LEU A 170 -11.88 22.95 -13.70
C LEU A 170 -12.29 22.52 -12.29
N LYS A 171 -11.84 23.25 -11.27
CA LYS A 171 -11.98 22.90 -9.86
C LYS A 171 -13.42 22.63 -9.47
N ASP A 172 -14.36 23.49 -9.83
CA ASP A 172 -15.78 23.31 -9.49
C ASP A 172 -16.38 22.01 -10.07
N ALA A 173 -16.04 21.69 -11.32
CA ALA A 173 -16.53 20.47 -11.97
C ALA A 173 -15.90 19.22 -11.34
N PHE A 174 -14.60 19.26 -11.08
CA PHE A 174 -13.86 18.20 -10.40
C PHE A 174 -14.40 17.94 -8.98
N LEU A 175 -14.62 18.99 -8.19
CA LEU A 175 -15.14 18.87 -6.83
C LEU A 175 -16.56 18.29 -6.81
N ARG A 176 -17.44 18.72 -7.72
CA ARG A 176 -18.79 18.11 -7.84
C ARG A 176 -18.74 16.63 -8.22
N ALA A 177 -17.84 16.23 -9.12
CA ALA A 177 -17.65 14.82 -9.47
C ALA A 177 -17.12 14.03 -8.27
N THR A 178 -16.19 14.61 -7.51
CA THR A 178 -15.66 14.03 -6.28
C THR A 178 -16.76 13.87 -5.23
N ASP A 179 -17.57 14.90 -4.98
CA ASP A 179 -18.67 14.88 -4.01
C ASP A 179 -19.69 13.79 -4.37
N THR A 180 -20.07 13.70 -5.65
CA THR A 180 -20.97 12.64 -6.13
C THR A 180 -20.37 11.24 -5.91
N LEU A 181 -19.07 11.06 -6.18
CA LEU A 181 -18.38 9.80 -5.95
C LEU A 181 -18.36 9.42 -4.46
N ILE A 182 -18.08 10.39 -3.58
CA ILE A 182 -18.06 10.18 -2.14
C ILE A 182 -19.45 9.78 -1.63
N ASP A 183 -20.51 10.46 -2.07
CA ASP A 183 -21.88 10.15 -1.67
C ASP A 183 -22.28 8.73 -2.05
N GLU A 184 -21.93 8.28 -3.27
CA GLU A 184 -22.19 6.91 -3.72
C GLU A 184 -21.43 5.87 -2.89
N VAL A 185 -20.15 6.13 -2.60
CA VAL A 185 -19.36 5.24 -1.73
C VAL A 185 -19.96 5.19 -0.32
N MET A 186 -20.36 6.32 0.24
CA MET A 186 -20.97 6.38 1.57
C MET A 186 -22.31 5.64 1.64
N GLY A 187 -23.08 5.60 0.54
CA GLY A 187 -24.33 4.84 0.46
C GLY A 187 -24.14 3.32 0.49
N GLN A 188 -22.95 2.84 0.13
CA GLN A 188 -22.64 1.41 0.03
C GLN A 188 -21.68 0.90 1.10
N TRP A 189 -20.84 1.78 1.65
CA TRP A 189 -19.86 1.43 2.67
C TRP A 189 -20.52 0.93 3.95
N HIS A 190 -20.01 -0.19 4.46
CA HIS A 190 -20.49 -0.77 5.71
C HIS A 190 -19.38 -1.53 6.43
N ASN A 191 -19.48 -1.64 7.75
CA ASN A 191 -18.53 -2.39 8.57
C ASN A 191 -18.99 -3.84 8.84
N ARG A 192 -19.80 -4.43 7.96
CA ARG A 192 -20.26 -5.84 8.05
C ARG A 192 -19.18 -6.80 7.54
N PHE A 193 -17.99 -6.69 8.10
CA PHE A 193 -16.85 -7.56 7.82
C PHE A 193 -16.02 -7.71 9.09
N THR A 194 -15.22 -8.75 9.17
CA THR A 194 -14.31 -8.93 10.30
C THR A 194 -13.07 -8.07 10.07
N GLN A 195 -12.80 -7.14 10.99
CA GLN A 195 -11.55 -6.36 10.95
C GLN A 195 -10.35 -7.29 11.19
N LEU A 196 -9.32 -7.15 10.37
CA LEU A 196 -8.05 -7.86 10.52
C LEU A 196 -6.89 -6.97 10.08
N ARG A 197 -5.67 -7.30 10.50
CA ARG A 197 -4.46 -6.69 9.93
C ARG A 197 -4.26 -7.19 8.51
N LEU A 198 -4.09 -6.25 7.59
CA LEU A 198 -3.92 -6.45 6.16
C LEU A 198 -2.49 -6.11 5.74
N HIS A 199 -2.08 -6.60 4.57
CA HIS A 199 -1.02 -5.98 3.79
C HIS A 199 -1.39 -4.53 3.41
N GLY A 200 -2.66 -4.28 3.08
CA GLY A 200 -3.25 -2.96 2.84
C GLY A 200 -2.98 -2.37 1.44
N ASP A 201 -1.85 -2.74 0.84
CA ASP A 201 -1.46 -2.42 -0.54
C ASP A 201 -1.04 -3.67 -1.36
N CYS A 202 -1.79 -4.78 -1.25
CA CYS A 202 -1.47 -6.03 -1.96
C CYS A 202 -1.86 -5.97 -3.44
N HIS A 203 -0.91 -5.61 -4.30
CA HIS A 203 -1.04 -5.66 -5.75
C HIS A 203 0.22 -6.29 -6.38
N ALA A 204 0.17 -6.65 -7.67
CA ALA A 204 1.26 -7.37 -8.35
C ALA A 204 2.65 -6.69 -8.26
N GLY A 205 2.73 -5.39 -8.01
CA GLY A 205 3.99 -4.66 -7.84
C GLY A 205 4.66 -4.90 -6.47
N ASN A 206 3.88 -5.28 -5.47
CA ASN A 206 4.33 -5.59 -4.10
C ASN A 206 4.44 -7.11 -3.85
N ILE A 207 4.43 -7.91 -4.92
CA ILE A 207 4.63 -9.36 -4.85
C ILE A 207 5.80 -9.73 -5.75
N LEU A 208 6.83 -10.33 -5.14
CA LEU A 208 7.93 -10.95 -5.85
C LEU A 208 7.69 -12.46 -5.93
N TRP A 209 8.39 -13.12 -6.85
CA TRP A 209 8.32 -14.55 -7.07
C TRP A 209 9.71 -15.19 -7.04
N ARG A 210 9.89 -16.18 -6.16
CA ARG A 210 11.05 -17.07 -6.15
C ARG A 210 10.66 -18.37 -5.46
N ASP A 211 10.37 -19.40 -6.26
CA ASP A 211 9.89 -20.71 -5.81
C ASP A 211 8.60 -20.63 -4.96
N GLY A 212 7.85 -19.53 -5.14
CA GLY A 212 6.67 -19.15 -4.36
C GLY A 212 6.54 -17.62 -4.28
N PRO A 213 5.39 -17.10 -3.82
CA PRO A 213 5.19 -15.66 -3.64
C PRO A 213 6.01 -15.13 -2.47
N LEU A 214 6.42 -13.87 -2.56
CA LEU A 214 7.11 -13.12 -1.52
C LEU A 214 6.44 -11.75 -1.44
N PHE A 215 5.69 -11.50 -0.36
CA PHE A 215 5.03 -10.21 -0.15
C PHE A 215 6.04 -9.21 0.40
N VAL A 216 6.07 -8.02 -0.19
CA VAL A 216 7.00 -6.95 0.18
C VAL A 216 6.25 -5.66 0.47
N ASP A 217 6.85 -4.84 1.33
CA ASP A 217 6.36 -3.51 1.70
C ASP A 217 5.03 -3.49 2.46
N LEU A 218 5.11 -3.77 3.77
CA LEU A 218 4.00 -3.61 4.71
C LEU A 218 3.80 -2.16 5.20
N ASP A 219 4.34 -1.14 4.50
CA ASP A 219 4.24 0.26 4.94
C ASP A 219 2.79 0.73 5.08
N ASP A 220 1.93 0.22 4.21
CA ASP A 220 0.50 0.52 4.16
C ASP A 220 -0.35 -0.54 4.87
N ALA A 221 0.28 -1.44 5.65
CA ALA A 221 -0.45 -2.37 6.50
C ALA A 221 -1.38 -1.61 7.45
N ARG A 222 -2.64 -2.02 7.48
CA ARG A 222 -3.78 -1.35 8.11
C ARG A 222 -4.78 -2.38 8.62
N ASN A 223 -5.72 -1.96 9.46
CA ASN A 223 -6.91 -2.77 9.73
C ASN A 223 -7.93 -2.59 8.61
N GLY A 224 -8.63 -3.64 8.17
CA GLY A 224 -9.69 -3.50 7.19
C GLY A 224 -10.34 -4.81 6.77
N PRO A 225 -11.16 -4.81 5.69
CA PRO A 225 -11.77 -6.01 5.14
C PRO A 225 -10.75 -6.86 4.38
N ALA A 226 -10.89 -8.18 4.41
CA ALA A 226 -10.00 -9.11 3.73
C ALA A 226 -9.98 -8.88 2.21
N VAL A 227 -11.11 -8.46 1.62
CA VAL A 227 -11.18 -8.18 0.18
C VAL A 227 -10.16 -7.14 -0.29
N GLN A 228 -9.69 -6.24 0.60
CA GLN A 228 -8.72 -5.21 0.26
C GLN A 228 -7.44 -5.79 -0.35
N ASP A 229 -6.97 -6.93 0.16
CA ASP A 229 -5.74 -7.55 -0.32
C ASP A 229 -5.96 -8.51 -1.51
N LEU A 230 -7.21 -8.68 -1.96
CA LEU A 230 -7.59 -9.59 -3.04
C LEU A 230 -7.93 -8.85 -4.34
N TRP A 231 -8.73 -7.78 -4.25
CA TRP A 231 -9.34 -7.19 -5.45
C TRP A 231 -8.33 -6.55 -6.41
N MET A 232 -7.18 -6.11 -5.91
CA MET A 232 -6.13 -5.48 -6.72
C MET A 232 -5.27 -6.48 -7.51
N LEU A 233 -5.47 -7.78 -7.29
CA LEU A 233 -4.87 -8.85 -8.10
C LEU A 233 -5.65 -9.12 -9.38
N LEU A 234 -6.95 -8.78 -9.37
CA LEU A 234 -7.86 -9.05 -10.48
C LEU A 234 -7.50 -8.18 -11.69
N ASN A 235 -7.53 -8.78 -12.87
CA ASN A 235 -7.23 -8.14 -14.14
C ASN A 235 -8.09 -8.73 -15.27
N GLY A 236 -8.12 -8.07 -16.42
CA GLY A 236 -8.91 -8.51 -17.56
C GLY A 236 -10.38 -8.10 -17.49
N ASP A 237 -11.19 -8.74 -18.33
CA ASP A 237 -12.63 -8.51 -18.41
C ASP A 237 -13.41 -9.13 -17.22
N LYS A 238 -14.74 -8.91 -17.15
CA LYS A 238 -15.56 -9.40 -16.03
C LYS A 238 -15.58 -10.93 -15.92
N ALA A 239 -15.41 -11.66 -17.02
CA ALA A 239 -15.39 -13.13 -16.99
C ALA A 239 -14.04 -13.63 -16.48
N GLU A 240 -12.94 -13.02 -16.95
CA GLU A 240 -11.59 -13.29 -16.46
C GLU A 240 -11.46 -12.98 -14.97
N GLN A 241 -11.91 -11.81 -14.53
CA GLN A 241 -11.90 -11.41 -13.11
C GLN A 241 -12.71 -12.36 -12.23
N ARG A 242 -13.85 -12.87 -12.71
CA ARG A 242 -14.64 -13.86 -11.95
C ARG A 242 -13.87 -15.17 -11.78
N MET A 243 -13.27 -15.68 -12.84
CA MET A 243 -12.47 -16.91 -12.79
C MET A 243 -11.27 -16.75 -11.85
N GLN A 244 -10.57 -15.62 -11.94
CA GLN A 244 -9.46 -15.29 -11.04
C GLN A 244 -9.91 -15.21 -9.58
N LEU A 245 -11.04 -14.55 -9.33
CA LEU A 245 -11.60 -14.42 -7.98
C LEU A 245 -11.98 -15.78 -7.39
N GLU A 246 -12.64 -16.65 -8.16
CA GLU A 246 -13.02 -18.00 -7.75
C GLU A 246 -11.78 -18.81 -7.34
N MET A 247 -10.73 -18.80 -8.18
CA MET A 247 -9.47 -19.48 -7.91
C MET A 247 -8.75 -18.94 -6.67
N ILE A 248 -8.66 -17.62 -6.54
CA ILE A 248 -8.01 -16.97 -5.38
C ILE A 248 -8.75 -17.34 -4.10
N ILE A 249 -10.08 -17.28 -4.10
CA ILE A 249 -10.90 -17.60 -2.92
C ILE A 249 -10.77 -19.08 -2.56
N GLU A 250 -10.86 -20.00 -3.52
CA GLU A 250 -10.71 -21.43 -3.27
C GLU A 250 -9.37 -21.74 -2.58
N ALA A 251 -8.27 -21.16 -3.08
CA ALA A 251 -6.96 -21.33 -2.47
C ALA A 251 -6.83 -20.61 -1.11
N TYR A 252 -7.42 -19.42 -0.98
CA TYR A 252 -7.42 -18.63 0.25
C TYR A 252 -8.15 -19.36 1.40
N GLU A 253 -9.25 -20.05 1.09
CA GLU A 253 -10.08 -20.79 2.06
C GLU A 253 -9.42 -22.03 2.65
N GLU A 254 -8.27 -22.46 2.13
CA GLU A 254 -7.43 -23.47 2.77
C GLU A 254 -6.98 -23.04 4.19
N PHE A 255 -6.84 -21.72 4.44
CA PHE A 255 -6.33 -21.19 5.71
C PHE A 255 -7.29 -20.23 6.42
N SER A 256 -8.20 -19.57 5.69
CA SER A 256 -9.15 -18.58 6.23
C SER A 256 -10.46 -18.57 5.44
N GLU A 257 -11.61 -18.64 6.12
CA GLU A 257 -12.91 -18.43 5.47
C GLU A 257 -13.03 -17.03 4.84
N PHE A 258 -13.62 -16.93 3.66
CA PHE A 258 -13.87 -15.66 2.98
C PHE A 258 -15.34 -15.26 3.06
N ASN A 259 -15.60 -14.05 3.55
CA ASN A 259 -16.95 -13.49 3.56
C ASN A 259 -17.29 -12.89 2.18
N THR A 260 -18.15 -13.57 1.42
CA THR A 260 -18.52 -13.14 0.06
C THR A 260 -19.28 -11.82 0.01
N ASP A 261 -19.89 -11.37 1.12
CA ASP A 261 -20.49 -10.03 1.20
C ASP A 261 -19.43 -8.92 1.04
N GLU A 262 -18.15 -9.21 1.31
CA GLU A 262 -17.05 -8.26 1.10
C GLU A 262 -16.81 -7.94 -0.38
N LEU A 263 -17.30 -8.76 -1.32
CA LEU A 263 -17.17 -8.46 -2.76
C LEU A 263 -17.89 -7.17 -3.15
N ALA A 264 -18.96 -6.80 -2.43
CA ALA A 264 -19.64 -5.52 -2.61
C ALA A 264 -18.77 -4.31 -2.23
N LEU A 265 -17.68 -4.51 -1.49
CA LEU A 265 -16.75 -3.45 -1.10
C LEU A 265 -15.66 -3.17 -2.14
N ILE A 266 -15.54 -3.97 -3.20
CA ILE A 266 -14.49 -3.81 -4.23
C ILE A 266 -14.55 -2.42 -4.86
N GLU A 267 -15.71 -2.00 -5.37
CA GLU A 267 -15.86 -0.71 -6.02
C GLU A 267 -15.77 0.48 -5.05
N PRO A 268 -16.34 0.41 -3.83
CA PRO A 268 -16.07 1.35 -2.76
C PRO A 268 -14.57 1.53 -2.45
N LEU A 269 -13.84 0.43 -2.25
CA LEU A 269 -12.39 0.45 -1.96
C LEU A 269 -11.57 1.00 -3.13
N ARG A 270 -11.98 0.69 -4.37
CA ARG A 270 -11.36 1.25 -5.58
C ARG A 270 -11.54 2.76 -5.65
N ALA A 271 -12.76 3.25 -5.42
CA ALA A 271 -13.05 4.68 -5.38
C ALA A 271 -12.28 5.39 -4.26
N MET A 272 -12.24 4.80 -3.06
CA MET A 272 -11.41 5.25 -1.94
C MET A 272 -9.94 5.37 -2.32
N ARG A 273 -9.37 4.35 -2.97
CA ARG A 273 -7.98 4.36 -3.44
C ARG A 273 -7.73 5.48 -4.45
N GLN A 274 -8.63 5.68 -5.42
CA GLN A 274 -8.50 6.74 -6.44
C GLN A 274 -8.47 8.14 -5.81
N VAL A 275 -9.41 8.43 -4.91
CA VAL A 275 -9.52 9.73 -4.21
C VAL A 275 -8.32 9.94 -3.28
N TYR A 276 -7.96 8.94 -2.48
CA TYR A 276 -6.82 9.03 -1.56
C TYR A 276 -5.49 9.22 -2.28
N TYR A 277 -5.26 8.49 -3.38
CA TYR A 277 -4.02 8.59 -4.18
C TYR A 277 -3.76 10.00 -4.69
N LEU A 278 -4.81 10.71 -5.11
CA LEU A 278 -4.67 12.07 -5.59
C LEU A 278 -4.31 13.05 -4.47
N ALA A 279 -4.94 12.92 -3.29
CA ALA A 279 -4.55 13.72 -2.13
C ALA A 279 -3.13 13.36 -1.65
N TRP A 280 -2.75 12.09 -1.73
CA TRP A 280 -1.40 11.61 -1.42
C TRP A 280 -0.33 12.31 -2.28
N LEU A 281 -0.57 12.46 -3.59
CA LEU A 281 0.29 13.23 -4.49
C LEU A 281 0.36 14.71 -4.10
N ILE A 282 -0.80 15.36 -3.89
CA ILE A 282 -0.88 16.79 -3.56
C ILE A 282 -0.14 17.10 -2.26
N ARG A 283 -0.34 16.28 -1.21
CA ARG A 283 0.31 16.42 0.10
C ARG A 283 1.85 16.36 0.01
N ARG A 284 2.38 15.68 -1.01
CA ARG A 284 3.82 15.44 -1.18
C ARG A 284 4.45 16.28 -2.27
N TRP A 285 3.70 17.20 -2.87
CA TRP A 285 4.17 17.99 -4.01
C TRP A 285 5.41 18.86 -3.71
N GLY A 286 5.62 19.23 -2.45
CA GLY A 286 6.83 19.94 -2.01
C GLY A 286 8.12 19.10 -2.04
N ASP A 287 8.03 17.77 -2.11
CA ASP A 287 9.19 16.88 -2.30
C ASP A 287 9.61 16.89 -3.78
N PRO A 288 10.86 17.27 -4.14
CA PRO A 288 11.31 17.38 -5.52
C PRO A 288 11.15 16.10 -6.37
N ALA A 289 11.05 14.93 -5.73
CA ALA A 289 10.78 13.68 -6.43
C ALA A 289 9.37 13.65 -7.07
N PHE A 290 8.38 14.34 -6.49
CA PHE A 290 7.00 14.27 -6.95
C PHE A 290 6.77 15.06 -8.25
N PRO A 291 7.14 16.35 -8.35
CA PRO A 291 7.04 17.09 -9.62
C PRO A 291 7.84 16.45 -10.76
N ARG A 292 8.97 15.80 -10.44
CA ARG A 292 9.81 15.12 -11.43
C ARG A 292 9.15 13.87 -12.03
N ASN A 293 8.47 13.07 -11.21
CA ASN A 293 7.88 11.79 -11.64
C ASN A 293 6.40 11.90 -12.02
N PHE A 294 5.70 12.94 -11.53
CA PHE A 294 4.29 13.20 -11.81
C PHE A 294 4.06 14.60 -12.42
N PRO A 295 4.83 15.01 -13.46
CA PRO A 295 4.75 16.36 -14.02
C PRO A 295 3.38 16.69 -14.63
N TRP A 296 2.60 15.67 -14.97
CA TRP A 296 1.26 15.79 -15.51
C TRP A 296 0.24 16.34 -14.49
N LEU A 297 0.51 16.29 -13.18
CA LEU A 297 -0.44 16.70 -12.14
C LEU A 297 -0.82 18.18 -12.22
N THR A 298 0.01 19.02 -12.85
CA THR A 298 -0.28 20.44 -13.08
C THR A 298 -1.01 20.73 -14.39
N GLY A 299 -1.20 19.73 -15.25
CA GLY A 299 -1.82 19.90 -16.57
C GLY A 299 -3.35 19.81 -16.53
N GLU A 300 -4.04 20.67 -17.29
CA GLU A 300 -5.51 20.67 -17.38
C GLU A 300 -6.08 19.34 -17.91
N ASP A 301 -5.43 18.74 -18.91
CA ASP A 301 -5.85 17.47 -19.52
C ASP A 301 -5.97 16.35 -18.47
N TYR A 302 -5.04 16.30 -17.52
CA TYR A 302 -5.09 15.34 -16.42
C TYR A 302 -6.34 15.54 -15.56
N TRP A 303 -6.65 16.77 -15.16
CA TRP A 303 -7.81 17.08 -14.33
C TRP A 303 -9.13 16.86 -15.04
N HIS A 304 -9.19 17.12 -16.35
CA HIS A 304 -10.32 16.73 -17.19
C HIS A 304 -10.53 15.21 -17.19
N GLN A 305 -9.47 14.44 -17.46
CA GLN A 305 -9.54 12.98 -17.46
C GLN A 305 -9.91 12.43 -16.08
N GLN A 306 -9.31 12.95 -15.01
CA GLN A 306 -9.58 12.53 -13.64
C GLN A 306 -11.03 12.82 -13.22
N THR A 307 -11.60 13.95 -13.66
CA THR A 307 -13.02 14.26 -13.47
C THR A 307 -13.90 13.20 -14.15
N MET A 308 -13.58 12.84 -15.40
CA MET A 308 -14.30 11.79 -16.12
C MET A 308 -14.14 10.42 -15.44
N THR A 309 -12.95 10.09 -14.92
CA THR A 309 -12.73 8.86 -14.16
C THR A 309 -13.65 8.77 -12.94
N PHE A 310 -13.82 9.85 -12.17
CA PHE A 310 -14.75 9.84 -11.03
C PHE A 310 -16.21 9.69 -11.46
N ILE A 311 -16.60 10.32 -12.57
CA ILE A 311 -17.96 10.17 -13.14
C ILE A 311 -18.21 8.73 -13.60
N GLU A 312 -17.25 8.09 -14.26
CA GLU A 312 -17.39 6.68 -14.67
C GLU A 312 -17.39 5.75 -13.45
N GLN A 313 -16.57 6.00 -12.43
CA GLN A 313 -16.56 5.19 -11.21
C GLN A 313 -17.91 5.23 -10.47
N VAL A 314 -18.62 6.37 -10.49
CA VAL A 314 -20.02 6.48 -10.01
C VAL A 314 -20.95 5.54 -10.77
N LYS A 315 -20.80 5.39 -12.08
CA LYS A 315 -21.64 4.45 -12.86
C LYS A 315 -21.34 3.01 -12.46
N VAL A 316 -20.06 2.66 -12.32
CA VAL A 316 -19.63 1.32 -11.91
C VAL A 316 -20.16 0.97 -10.51
N LEU A 317 -20.10 1.91 -9.56
CA LEU A 317 -20.69 1.75 -8.22
C LEU A 317 -22.18 1.44 -8.25
N ARG A 318 -22.92 1.89 -9.28
CA ARG A 318 -24.35 1.64 -9.43
C ARG A 318 -24.67 0.34 -10.17
N GLU A 319 -23.66 -0.33 -10.73
CA GLU A 319 -23.81 -1.67 -11.30
C GLU A 319 -23.87 -2.73 -10.18
N PRO A 320 -24.48 -3.91 -10.44
CA PRO A 320 -24.39 -5.02 -9.50
C PRO A 320 -22.93 -5.39 -9.21
N PRO A 321 -22.57 -5.71 -7.94
CA PRO A 321 -21.20 -6.05 -7.58
C PRO A 321 -20.75 -7.34 -8.28
N LEU A 322 -19.43 -7.54 -8.32
CA LEU A 322 -18.87 -8.81 -8.79
C LEU A 322 -19.38 -9.96 -7.91
N GLN A 323 -19.81 -11.04 -8.55
CA GLN A 323 -20.34 -12.24 -7.90
C GLN A 323 -19.59 -13.48 -8.40
N LEU A 324 -19.45 -14.46 -7.51
CA LEU A 324 -18.86 -15.77 -7.83
C LEU A 324 -19.73 -16.55 -8.81
N THR A 325 -21.05 -16.45 -8.70
CA THR A 325 -22.00 -17.08 -9.61
C THR A 325 -22.55 -16.08 -10.63
N PRO A 326 -22.80 -16.49 -11.90
CA PRO A 326 -23.49 -15.64 -12.86
C PRO A 326 -24.94 -15.38 -12.41
N MET A 327 -25.38 -14.12 -12.49
CA MET A 327 -26.82 -13.82 -12.48
C MET A 327 -27.39 -14.19 -13.85
N TYR A 328 -28.29 -15.18 -13.89
CA TYR A 328 -29.04 -15.56 -15.10
C TYR A 328 -30.22 -14.63 -15.36
#